data_AF-A0A940U4Q2-F1
#
_entry.id   AF-A0A940U4Q2-F1
#
_cell.length_a   1.000
_cell.length_b   1.000
_cell.length_c   1.000
_cell.angle_alpha   90.00
_cell.angle_beta   90.00
_cell.angle_gamma   90.00
#
_symmetry.space_group_name_H-M   'P 1'
#
loop_
_entity.id
_entity.type
_entity.pdbx_description
1 polymer ?
#
loop_
_entity_poly.entity_id
_entity_poly.type
_entity_poly.pdbx_seq_one_letter_code
_entity_poly.pdbx_strand_id
1 'polypeptide(L)' 'SRLRPQGAGPIAPVATNRTEEGRAKNRRVELVEQ' A
#
# COMPACT_ATOMS: atom_id res chain seq x y z
N SER A 1 -21.23 6.67 -7.31
CA SER A 1 -20.11 6.70 -6.34
C SER A 1 -18.89 7.27 -7.03
N ARG A 2 -18.15 8.20 -6.40
CA ARG A 2 -16.97 8.87 -6.99
C ARG A 2 -15.62 8.30 -6.52
N LEU A 3 -15.61 7.46 -5.49
CA LEU A 3 -14.43 6.81 -4.93
C LEU A 3 -14.75 5.36 -4.58
N ARG A 4 -13.78 4.46 -4.74
CA ARG A 4 -13.89 3.06 -4.35
C ARG A 4 -12.63 2.65 -3.58
N PRO A 5 -12.74 2.19 -2.32
CA PRO A 5 -11.59 1.68 -1.58
C PRO A 5 -11.20 0.29 -2.07
N GLN A 6 -9.90 0.04 -2.22
CA GLN A 6 -9.36 -1.28 -2.51
C GLN A 6 -8.15 -1.59 -1.63
N GLY A 7 -8.17 -2.73 -0.93
CA GLY A 7 -7.05 -3.19 -0.11
C GLY A 7 -6.10 -4.06 -0.94
N ALA A 8 -4.83 -3.65 -1.03
CA ALA A 8 -3.79 -4.43 -1.71
C ALA A 8 -2.97 -5.34 -0.77
N GLY A 9 -3.15 -5.25 0.55
CA GLY A 9 -2.51 -6.13 1.53
C GLY A 9 -1.00 -6.34 1.27
N PRO A 10 -0.47 -7.58 1.41
CA PRO A 10 0.95 -7.87 1.21
C PRO A 10 1.35 -8.14 -0.24
N ILE A 11 0.42 -8.10 -1.21
CA ILE A 11 0.69 -8.53 -2.60
C ILE A 11 1.38 -7.44 -3.45
N ALA A 12 1.48 -6.21 -2.94
CA ALA A 12 2.14 -5.08 -3.61
C ALA A 12 3.06 -4.26 -2.67
N PRO A 13 4.16 -4.86 -2.17
CA PRO A 13 5.12 -4.14 -1.32
C PRO A 13 5.97 -3.17 -2.15
N VAL A 14 6.20 -1.96 -1.65
CA VAL A 14 7.15 -0.98 -2.25
C VAL A 14 8.53 -1.04 -1.62
N ALA A 15 8.65 -1.70 -0.46
CA ALA A 15 9.90 -1.98 0.21
C ALA A 15 9.89 -3.39 0.82
N THR A 16 11.06 -3.92 1.16
CA THR A 16 11.15 -5.22 1.85
C THR A 16 10.48 -5.20 3.23
N ASN A 17 9.72 -6.24 3.58
CA ASN A 17 9.14 -6.38 4.93
C ASN A 17 10.14 -6.85 5.99
N ARG A 18 11.41 -7.06 5.61
CA ARG A 18 12.47 -7.57 6.49
C ARG A 18 12.95 -6.55 7.51
N THR A 19 12.82 -5.26 7.23
CA THR A 19 13.22 -4.19 8.16
C THR A 19 12.02 -3.39 8.62
N GLU A 20 12.14 -2.70 9.75
CA GLU A 20 11.03 -1.89 10.27
C GLU A 20 10.76 -0.68 9.36
N GLU A 21 11.80 -0.08 8.81
CA GLU A 21 11.70 1.03 7.86
C GLU A 21 10.92 0.61 6.60
N GLY A 22 11.17 -0.62 6.12
CA GLY A 22 10.45 -1.16 4.97
C GLY A 22 8.97 -1.43 5.27
N ARG A 23 8.64 -1.93 6.45
CA ARG A 23 7.23 -2.09 6.88
C ARG A 23 6.54 -0.74 7.05
N ALA A 24 7.23 0.25 7.61
CA ALA A 24 6.72 1.60 7.74
C ALA A 24 6.37 2.22 6.37
N LYS A 25 7.23 2.03 5.38
CA LYS A 25 6.97 2.45 3.99
C LYS A 25 5.78 1.72 3.35
N ASN A 26 5.58 0.44 3.68
CA ASN A 26 4.49 -0.35 3.10
C ASN A 26 3.11 0.00 3.69
N ARG A 27 3.02 0.59 4.89
CA ARG A 27 1.77 1.09 5.49
C ARG A 27 1.34 2.42 4.85
N ARG A 28 0.77 2.36 3.64
CA ARG A 28 0.45 3.54 2.81
C ARG A 28 -0.92 3.48 2.13
N VAL A 29 -1.36 4.64 1.65
CA VAL A 29 -2.56 4.80 0.81
C VAL A 29 -2.15 5.49 -0.48
N GLU A 30 -2.66 5.02 -1.61
CA GLU A 30 -2.43 5.60 -2.93
C GLU A 30 -3.76 5.99 -3.56
N LEU A 31 -3.79 7.15 -4.24
CA LEU A 31 -4.90 7.58 -5.07
C LEU A 31 -4.55 7.26 -6.53
N VAL A 32 -5.39 6.47 -7.19
CA VAL A 32 -5.20 6.08 -8.60
C VAL A 32 -6.44 6.46 -9.40
N GLU A 33 -6.25 6.68 -10.70
CA GLU A 33 -7.37 6.85 -11.63
C GLU A 33 -8.24 5.58 -11.66
N GLN A 34 -9.57 5.78 -11.75
CA GLN A 34 -10.57 4.71 -11.77
C GLN A 34 -10.70 4.09 -13.15
#